data_AF-A0A7S1YMX1-F1
#
_entry.id   AF-A0A7S1YMX1-F1
#
_cell.length_a   1.000
_cell.length_b   1.000
_cell.length_c   1.000
_cell.angle_alpha   90.00
_cell.angle_beta   90.00
_cell.angle_gamma   90.00
#
_symmetry.space_group_name_H-M   'P 1'
#
loop_
_entity.id
_entity.type
_entity.pdbx_description
1 polymer ?
#
loop_
_entity_poly.entity_id
_entity_poly.type
_entity_poly.pdbx_seq_one_letter_code
_entity_poly.pdbx_strand_id
1 'polypeptide(L)'
;EESKKKFYINTGPAHNKPIARAMRMRGWTKTDDFDLAQVVYSYGTHADWFTELAPWQRFNHSPNYKKWNQKDSFARIMNDYKLKSGKELPSLPETYCLENPEERKLFQKRLKSGGGMDHPWVLKKPTINQGKGIEMLGPNSPELKGAVARVEQELEANGDEAHKYIIQSYICNEMTFNNRKFDFRVFWLVASLDPVILLYHDGYVRLGNSDYNEGDFSNTVQHLTTHTGLAEEGKGDWDDFEQRLLDHRQQYITELGHISDPLDHVKKQVKQALAEMG
;
A
#
# COMPACT_ATOMS: atom_id res chain seq x y z
N GLU A 1 43.45 10.10 -8.77
CA GLU A 1 42.30 10.91 -8.31
C GLU A 1 41.39 10.02 -7.48
N GLU A 2 41.06 10.40 -6.24
CA GLU A 2 40.00 9.72 -5.50
C GLU A 2 38.72 9.77 -6.35
N SER A 3 38.22 8.60 -6.72
CA SER A 3 36.93 8.43 -7.38
C SER A 3 35.85 9.10 -6.52
N LYS A 4 35.53 10.36 -6.85
CA LYS A 4 34.47 11.10 -6.15
C LYS A 4 33.19 10.31 -6.37
N LYS A 5 32.53 9.94 -5.27
CA LYS A 5 31.22 9.28 -5.30
C LYS A 5 30.24 10.22 -6.02
N LYS A 6 29.87 9.85 -7.24
CA LYS A 6 28.99 10.60 -8.13
C LYS A 6 27.60 9.99 -8.14
N PHE A 7 26.59 10.84 -8.16
CA PHE A 7 25.21 10.41 -8.33
C PHE A 7 24.52 11.23 -9.41
N TYR A 8 23.69 10.56 -10.18
CA TYR A 8 22.81 11.15 -11.17
C TYR A 8 21.39 11.10 -10.63
N ILE A 9 20.66 12.20 -10.77
CA ILE A 9 19.22 12.24 -10.51
C ILE A 9 18.55 12.82 -11.72
N ASN A 10 17.60 12.09 -12.30
CA ASN A 10 16.79 12.62 -13.39
C ASN A 10 16.11 13.92 -12.93
N THR A 11 16.27 14.99 -13.71
CA THR A 11 15.58 16.25 -13.47
C THR A 11 14.08 16.00 -13.52
N GLY A 12 13.45 16.10 -12.35
CA GLY A 12 12.06 15.75 -12.09
C GLY A 12 11.56 16.53 -10.86
N PRO A 13 10.28 16.34 -10.47
CA PRO A 13 9.56 17.23 -9.56
C PRO A 13 10.27 17.44 -8.20
N ALA A 14 9.83 18.44 -7.43
CA ALA A 14 10.40 18.84 -6.14
C ALA A 14 10.70 17.69 -5.15
N HIS A 15 10.04 16.53 -5.33
CA HIS A 15 10.24 15.26 -4.64
C HIS A 15 11.68 14.71 -4.68
N ASN A 16 12.50 15.08 -5.68
CA ASN A 16 13.90 14.62 -5.76
C ASN A 16 14.87 15.38 -4.85
N LYS A 17 14.47 16.56 -4.34
CA LYS A 17 15.34 17.44 -3.54
C LYS A 17 15.85 16.81 -2.24
N PRO A 18 15.02 16.09 -1.44
CA PRO A 18 15.50 15.44 -0.21
C PRO A 18 16.59 14.40 -0.47
N ILE A 19 16.48 13.62 -1.55
CA ILE A 19 17.47 12.61 -1.92
C ILE A 19 18.78 13.26 -2.33
N ALA A 20 18.72 14.29 -3.20
CA ALA A 20 19.92 15.03 -3.59
C ALA A 20 20.63 15.65 -2.36
N ARG A 21 19.86 16.18 -1.41
CA ARG A 21 20.40 16.74 -0.15
C ARG A 21 21.07 15.66 0.68
N ALA A 22 20.41 14.52 0.88
CA ALA A 22 20.96 13.40 1.66
C ALA A 22 22.28 12.88 1.06
N MET A 23 22.36 12.72 -0.26
CA MET A 23 23.58 12.32 -0.98
C MET A 23 24.71 13.32 -0.75
N ARG A 24 24.46 14.63 -0.91
CA ARG A 24 25.46 15.68 -0.66
C ARG A 24 25.94 15.72 0.78
N MET A 25 25.04 15.54 1.75
CA MET A 25 25.41 15.44 3.18
C MET A 25 26.31 14.24 3.49
N ARG A 26 26.32 13.22 2.62
CA ARG A 26 27.23 12.05 2.70
C ARG A 26 28.48 12.21 1.82
N GLY A 27 28.75 13.42 1.31
CA GLY A 27 29.93 13.72 0.51
C GLY A 27 29.84 13.33 -0.97
N TRP A 28 28.65 12.97 -1.47
CA TRP A 28 28.48 12.65 -2.89
C TRP A 28 28.34 13.91 -3.75
N THR A 29 28.87 13.86 -4.96
CA THR A 29 28.81 14.95 -5.94
C THR A 29 27.77 14.63 -7.01
N LYS A 30 26.86 15.57 -7.32
CA LYS A 30 25.92 15.38 -8.41
C LYS A 30 26.68 15.43 -9.74
N THR A 31 26.35 14.53 -10.66
CA THR A 31 26.77 14.58 -12.08
C THR A 31 25.53 14.65 -12.97
N ASP A 32 25.65 15.32 -14.12
CA ASP A 32 24.64 15.31 -15.17
C ASP A 32 24.94 14.25 -16.25
N ASP A 33 26.12 13.61 -16.16
CA ASP A 33 26.52 12.46 -16.95
C ASP A 33 26.07 11.16 -16.26
N PHE A 34 25.17 10.43 -16.92
CA PHE A 34 24.61 9.16 -16.45
C PHE A 34 25.70 8.10 -16.29
N ASP A 35 26.61 8.00 -17.24
CA ASP A 35 27.64 6.95 -17.33
C ASP A 35 28.77 7.16 -16.32
N LEU A 36 28.84 8.33 -15.67
CA LEU A 36 29.81 8.61 -14.61
C LEU A 36 29.23 8.43 -13.20
N ALA A 37 27.94 8.15 -13.06
CA ALA A 37 27.28 8.06 -11.76
C ALA A 37 27.32 6.64 -11.19
N GLN A 38 27.85 6.46 -9.98
CA GLN A 38 27.74 5.17 -9.28
C GLN A 38 26.30 4.91 -8.79
N VAL A 39 25.54 5.97 -8.49
CA VAL A 39 24.12 5.86 -8.15
C VAL A 39 23.30 6.69 -9.11
N VAL A 40 22.36 6.01 -9.77
CA VAL A 40 21.33 6.60 -10.62
C VAL A 40 20.03 6.61 -9.82
N TYR A 41 19.35 7.76 -9.76
CA TYR A 41 18.08 7.90 -9.08
C TYR A 41 17.02 8.51 -9.99
N SER A 42 15.84 7.91 -10.03
CA SER A 42 14.65 8.51 -10.62
C SER A 42 13.40 8.28 -9.78
N TYR A 43 12.53 9.28 -9.74
CA TYR A 43 11.18 9.15 -9.20
C TYR A 43 10.22 8.52 -10.22
N GLY A 44 10.50 8.69 -11.53
CA GLY A 44 9.68 8.20 -12.63
C GLY A 44 9.95 6.74 -12.99
N THR A 45 9.15 6.21 -13.91
CA THR A 45 9.33 4.87 -14.46
C THR A 45 10.36 4.89 -15.59
N HIS A 46 11.54 4.32 -15.36
CA HIS A 46 12.57 4.09 -16.38
C HIS A 46 13.00 2.63 -16.34
N ALA A 47 12.17 1.75 -16.91
CA ALA A 47 12.46 0.31 -16.90
C ALA A 47 13.62 -0.05 -17.84
N ASP A 48 13.75 0.71 -18.92
CA ASP A 48 14.83 0.72 -19.90
C ASP A 48 16.19 0.93 -19.25
N TRP A 49 16.31 1.87 -18.30
CA TRP A 49 17.59 2.19 -17.68
C TRP A 49 18.24 1.00 -16.99
N PHE A 50 17.46 0.07 -16.44
CA PHE A 50 18.05 -1.12 -15.81
C PHE A 50 18.92 -1.93 -16.77
N THR A 51 18.57 -1.97 -18.06
CA THR A 51 19.33 -2.69 -19.10
C THR A 51 20.55 -1.92 -19.61
N GLU A 52 20.62 -0.62 -19.31
CA GLU A 52 21.71 0.28 -19.74
C GLU A 52 22.79 0.43 -18.66
N LEU A 53 22.53 0.00 -17.42
CA LEU A 53 23.47 0.14 -16.30
C LEU A 53 24.74 -0.67 -16.54
N ALA A 54 25.88 -0.02 -16.28
CA ALA A 54 27.14 -0.75 -16.12
C ALA A 54 27.13 -1.56 -14.80
N PRO A 55 27.90 -2.66 -14.69
CA PRO A 55 27.89 -3.56 -13.52
C PRO A 55 28.19 -2.88 -12.16
N TRP A 56 28.87 -1.74 -12.19
CA TRP A 56 29.27 -0.96 -11.03
C TRP A 56 28.25 0.13 -10.64
N GLN A 57 27.24 0.39 -11.48
CA GLN A 57 26.18 1.35 -11.20
C GLN A 57 25.06 0.72 -10.36
N ARG A 58 24.33 1.56 -9.63
CA ARG A 58 23.15 1.16 -8.85
C ARG A 58 22.00 2.07 -9.18
N PHE A 59 20.84 1.48 -9.43
CA PHE A 59 19.59 2.19 -9.71
C PHE A 59 18.57 1.94 -8.60
N ASN A 60 17.75 2.94 -8.30
CA ASN A 60 16.79 2.88 -7.19
C ASN A 60 15.49 2.12 -7.49
N HIS A 61 15.42 1.41 -8.61
CA HIS A 61 14.29 0.56 -8.96
C HIS A 61 14.77 -0.84 -9.37
N SER A 62 14.01 -1.85 -8.94
CA SER A 62 14.15 -3.22 -9.42
C SER A 62 13.36 -3.41 -10.72
N PRO A 63 13.79 -4.30 -11.64
CA PRO A 63 12.97 -4.70 -12.77
C PRO A 63 11.58 -5.16 -12.31
N ASN A 64 10.55 -4.86 -13.09
CA ASN A 64 9.17 -5.28 -12.82
C ASN A 64 8.58 -4.81 -11.47
N TYR A 65 9.15 -3.81 -10.80
CA TYR A 65 8.61 -3.27 -9.54
C TYR A 65 7.12 -2.86 -9.63
N LYS A 66 6.61 -2.55 -10.83
CA LYS A 66 5.19 -2.25 -11.05
C LYS A 66 4.27 -3.39 -10.62
N LYS A 67 4.71 -4.65 -10.71
CA LYS A 67 3.95 -5.82 -10.22
C LYS A 67 3.65 -5.75 -8.72
N TRP A 68 4.54 -5.12 -7.97
CA TRP A 68 4.40 -4.85 -6.54
C TRP A 68 3.54 -3.62 -6.24
N ASN A 69 3.73 -2.56 -7.02
CA ASN A 69 3.15 -1.26 -6.71
C ASN A 69 1.74 -1.06 -7.28
N GLN A 70 1.30 -1.88 -8.23
CA GLN A 70 -0.05 -1.83 -8.79
C GLN A 70 -0.98 -2.76 -8.02
N LYS A 71 -2.10 -2.21 -7.53
CA LYS A 71 -3.00 -2.92 -6.60
C LYS A 71 -3.58 -4.20 -7.20
N ASP A 72 -3.94 -4.20 -8.48
CA ASP A 72 -4.47 -5.36 -9.22
C ASP A 72 -3.42 -6.46 -9.37
N SER A 73 -2.21 -6.10 -9.82
CA SER A 73 -1.11 -7.04 -9.97
C SER A 73 -0.68 -7.63 -8.64
N PHE A 74 -0.59 -6.80 -7.60
CA PHE A 74 -0.26 -7.24 -6.25
C PHE A 74 -1.31 -8.22 -5.72
N ALA A 75 -2.59 -7.86 -5.75
CA ALA A 75 -3.68 -8.73 -5.28
C ALA A 75 -3.66 -10.09 -5.98
N ARG A 76 -3.52 -10.09 -7.31
CA ARG A 76 -3.44 -11.32 -8.11
C ARG A 76 -2.23 -12.17 -7.77
N ILE A 77 -1.04 -11.57 -7.60
CA ILE A 77 0.18 -12.30 -7.24
C ILE A 77 0.05 -12.92 -5.84
N MET A 78 -0.49 -12.18 -4.87
CA MET A 78 -0.64 -12.69 -3.52
C MET A 78 -1.73 -13.77 -3.42
N ASN A 79 -2.83 -13.65 -4.17
CA ASN A 79 -3.84 -14.69 -4.28
C ASN A 79 -3.26 -15.97 -4.91
N ASP A 80 -2.48 -15.85 -5.99
CA ASP A 80 -1.79 -16.97 -6.62
C ASP A 80 -0.76 -17.62 -5.67
N TYR A 81 0.00 -16.80 -4.92
CA TYR A 81 0.92 -17.28 -3.89
C TYR A 81 0.20 -18.07 -2.80
N LYS A 82 -0.91 -17.54 -2.27
CA LYS A 82 -1.75 -18.25 -1.28
C LYS A 82 -2.25 -19.59 -1.81
N LEU A 83 -2.76 -19.63 -3.04
CA LEU A 83 -3.26 -20.86 -3.67
C LEU A 83 -2.16 -21.91 -3.87
N LYS A 84 -0.97 -21.49 -4.34
CA LYS A 84 0.15 -22.39 -4.63
C LYS A 84 0.88 -22.88 -3.38
N SER A 85 1.05 -22.00 -2.40
CA SER A 85 1.77 -22.33 -1.16
C SER A 85 0.88 -23.01 -0.12
N GLY A 86 -0.44 -22.84 -0.21
CA GLY A 86 -1.39 -23.23 0.83
C GLY A 86 -1.28 -22.40 2.12
N LYS A 87 -0.45 -21.35 2.12
CA LYS A 87 -0.28 -20.48 3.29
C LYS A 87 -1.39 -19.44 3.35
N GLU A 88 -1.94 -19.28 4.54
CA GLU A 88 -2.80 -18.14 4.85
C GLU A 88 -1.97 -16.85 4.96
N LEU A 89 -2.56 -15.73 4.53
CA LEU A 89 -1.95 -14.40 4.54
C LEU A 89 -2.81 -13.44 5.35
N PRO A 90 -2.75 -13.48 6.69
CA PRO A 90 -3.65 -12.69 7.55
C PRO A 90 -3.53 -11.18 7.34
N SER A 91 -2.37 -10.71 6.85
CA SER A 91 -2.11 -9.29 6.56
C SER A 91 -2.80 -8.80 5.28
N LEU A 92 -3.43 -9.68 4.50
CA LEU A 92 -4.12 -9.33 3.26
C LEU A 92 -5.63 -9.53 3.41
N PRO A 93 -6.42 -8.44 3.35
CA PRO A 93 -7.87 -8.56 3.33
C PRO A 93 -8.34 -9.35 2.11
N GLU A 94 -9.46 -10.06 2.28
CA GLU A 94 -10.16 -10.75 1.19
C GLU A 94 -10.36 -9.80 0.00
N THR A 95 -9.84 -10.16 -1.17
CA THR A 95 -9.79 -9.28 -2.36
C THR A 95 -10.16 -10.05 -3.63
N TYR A 96 -10.96 -9.42 -4.48
CA TYR A 96 -11.37 -9.93 -5.79
C TYR A 96 -11.08 -8.89 -6.89
N CYS A 97 -10.42 -9.33 -7.95
CA CYS A 97 -10.14 -8.60 -9.18
C CYS A 97 -11.34 -8.74 -10.14
N LEU A 98 -12.15 -7.69 -10.20
CA LEU A 98 -13.45 -7.73 -10.89
C LEU A 98 -13.34 -7.65 -12.42
N GLU A 99 -12.15 -7.48 -12.99
CA GLU A 99 -11.92 -7.70 -14.43
C GLU A 99 -12.04 -9.19 -14.80
N ASN A 100 -11.76 -10.10 -13.85
CA ASN A 100 -11.83 -11.54 -14.06
C ASN A 100 -13.27 -12.05 -13.85
N PRO A 101 -13.92 -12.65 -14.87
CA PRO A 101 -15.27 -13.17 -14.75
C PRO A 101 -15.45 -14.22 -13.63
N GLU A 102 -14.43 -15.04 -13.37
CA GLU A 102 -14.49 -16.06 -12.32
C GLU A 102 -14.44 -15.43 -10.92
N GLU A 103 -13.63 -14.38 -10.72
CA GLU A 103 -13.60 -13.66 -9.46
C GLU A 103 -14.89 -12.86 -9.22
N ARG A 104 -15.52 -12.32 -10.27
CA ARG A 104 -16.88 -11.74 -10.16
C ARG A 104 -17.89 -12.76 -9.67
N LYS A 105 -17.88 -13.99 -10.22
CA LYS A 105 -18.77 -15.08 -9.77
C LYS A 105 -18.50 -15.48 -8.32
N LEU A 106 -17.22 -15.58 -7.93
CA LEU A 106 -16.83 -15.89 -6.54
C LEU A 106 -17.32 -14.81 -5.58
N PHE A 107 -17.11 -13.53 -5.93
CA PHE A 107 -17.59 -12.42 -5.12
C PHE A 107 -19.13 -12.38 -5.03
N GLN A 108 -19.84 -12.62 -6.14
CA GLN A 108 -21.31 -12.75 -6.11
C GLN A 108 -21.77 -13.89 -5.19
N LYS A 109 -21.07 -15.03 -5.18
CA LYS A 109 -21.33 -16.13 -4.24
C LYS A 109 -21.05 -15.72 -2.80
N ARG A 110 -19.94 -15.02 -2.56
CA ARG A 110 -19.59 -14.45 -1.25
C ARG A 110 -20.69 -13.53 -0.73
N LEU A 111 -21.27 -12.68 -1.58
CA LEU A 111 -22.42 -11.83 -1.23
C LEU A 111 -23.69 -12.64 -0.94
N LYS A 112 -24.06 -13.59 -1.82
CA LYS A 112 -25.34 -14.32 -1.73
C LYS A 112 -25.42 -15.32 -0.59
N SER A 113 -24.36 -16.09 -0.35
CA SER A 113 -24.40 -17.22 0.59
C SER A 113 -23.23 -17.24 1.58
N GLY A 114 -22.25 -16.35 1.43
CA GLY A 114 -21.11 -16.26 2.33
C GLY A 114 -21.31 -15.26 3.47
N GLY A 115 -22.44 -14.56 3.56
CA GLY A 115 -22.63 -13.43 4.49
C GLY A 115 -21.90 -12.16 4.06
N GLY A 116 -21.51 -12.05 2.78
CA GLY A 116 -20.73 -10.90 2.30
C GLY A 116 -21.50 -9.60 2.34
N MET A 117 -22.83 -9.66 2.28
CA MET A 117 -23.70 -8.49 2.41
C MET A 117 -23.68 -7.86 3.81
N ASP A 118 -23.30 -8.61 4.84
CA ASP A 118 -23.28 -8.13 6.23
C ASP A 118 -21.98 -7.41 6.58
N HIS A 119 -21.05 -7.33 5.63
CA HIS A 119 -19.76 -6.66 5.79
C HIS A 119 -19.61 -5.50 4.81
N PRO A 120 -18.90 -4.43 5.20
CA PRO A 120 -18.52 -3.38 4.28
C PRO A 120 -17.38 -3.82 3.36
N TRP A 121 -17.36 -3.24 2.17
CA TRP A 121 -16.35 -3.46 1.14
C TRP A 121 -15.81 -2.14 0.62
N VAL A 122 -14.64 -2.20 -0.02
CA VAL A 122 -14.06 -1.06 -0.72
C VAL A 122 -13.83 -1.43 -2.16
N LEU A 123 -14.49 -0.69 -3.07
CA LEU A 123 -14.24 -0.78 -4.49
C LEU A 123 -13.15 0.23 -4.87
N LYS A 124 -12.11 -0.24 -5.55
CA LYS A 124 -10.93 0.58 -5.89
C LYS A 124 -10.63 0.47 -7.38
N LYS A 125 -10.45 1.62 -8.04
CA LYS A 125 -9.80 1.74 -9.35
C LYS A 125 -8.28 1.72 -9.14
N PRO A 126 -7.54 0.65 -9.52
CA PRO A 126 -6.12 0.48 -9.21
C PRO A 126 -5.22 1.59 -9.75
N THR A 127 -5.59 2.17 -10.89
CA THR A 127 -4.83 3.19 -11.61
C THR A 127 -5.05 4.62 -11.12
N ILE A 128 -6.03 4.83 -10.23
CA ILE A 128 -6.35 6.16 -9.70
C ILE A 128 -5.80 6.29 -8.27
N ASN A 129 -5.03 7.35 -8.05
CA ASN A 129 -4.36 7.66 -6.79
C ASN A 129 -5.10 8.74 -5.97
N GLN A 130 -4.59 9.02 -4.76
CA GLN A 130 -5.07 10.10 -3.88
C GLN A 130 -6.55 9.96 -3.47
N GLY A 131 -7.05 8.73 -3.34
CA GLY A 131 -8.42 8.47 -2.86
C GLY A 131 -9.54 8.69 -3.90
N LYS A 132 -9.26 9.29 -5.07
CA LYS A 132 -10.27 9.64 -6.08
C LYS A 132 -10.94 8.45 -6.78
N GLY A 133 -10.36 7.26 -6.68
CA GLY A 133 -10.90 6.03 -7.27
C GLY A 133 -11.35 5.03 -6.22
N ILE A 134 -11.71 5.49 -5.03
CA ILE A 134 -12.13 4.64 -3.92
C ILE A 134 -13.60 4.91 -3.62
N GLU A 135 -14.40 3.86 -3.55
CA GLU A 135 -15.81 3.89 -3.17
C GLU A 135 -15.99 2.94 -1.98
N MET A 136 -16.56 3.47 -0.90
CA MET A 136 -16.97 2.69 0.26
C MET A 136 -18.34 2.09 -0.01
N LEU A 137 -18.47 0.79 0.22
CA LEU A 137 -19.70 0.03 0.00
C LEU A 137 -20.18 -0.51 1.35
N GLY A 138 -21.19 0.14 1.92
CA GLY A 138 -21.71 -0.23 3.23
C GLY A 138 -22.43 -1.59 3.23
N PRO A 139 -22.58 -2.23 4.40
CA PRO A 139 -23.34 -3.47 4.54
C PRO A 139 -24.76 -3.30 4.03
N ASN A 140 -25.29 -4.31 3.32
CA ASN A 140 -26.64 -4.36 2.81
C ASN A 140 -27.08 -3.21 1.88
N SER A 141 -26.14 -2.34 1.49
CA SER A 141 -26.38 -1.15 0.69
C SER A 141 -26.76 -1.46 -0.76
N PRO A 142 -27.55 -0.60 -1.43
CA PRO A 142 -27.81 -0.70 -2.87
C PRO A 142 -26.51 -0.69 -3.70
N GLU A 143 -25.53 0.10 -3.28
CA GLU A 143 -24.24 0.27 -3.96
C GLU A 143 -23.45 -1.04 -3.96
N LEU A 144 -23.45 -1.77 -2.84
CA LEU A 144 -22.83 -3.09 -2.72
C LEU A 144 -23.57 -4.13 -3.57
N LYS A 145 -24.91 -4.16 -3.51
CA LYS A 145 -25.73 -5.09 -4.31
C LYS A 145 -25.51 -4.90 -5.81
N GLY A 146 -25.38 -3.65 -6.25
CA GLY A 146 -25.17 -3.28 -7.65
C GLY A 146 -23.71 -3.28 -8.10
N ALA A 147 -22.73 -3.48 -7.20
CA ALA A 147 -21.31 -3.28 -7.50
C ALA A 147 -20.84 -4.12 -8.71
N VAL A 148 -21.18 -5.42 -8.73
CA VAL A 148 -20.75 -6.31 -9.81
C VAL A 148 -21.43 -5.96 -11.14
N ALA A 149 -22.74 -5.70 -11.12
CA ALA A 149 -23.48 -5.33 -12.31
C ALA A 149 -22.98 -4.01 -12.93
N ARG A 150 -22.63 -3.02 -12.10
CA ARG A 150 -22.02 -1.76 -12.56
C ARG A 150 -20.68 -2.00 -13.27
N VAL A 151 -19.83 -2.85 -12.70
CA VAL A 151 -18.53 -3.17 -13.30
C VAL A 151 -18.72 -3.93 -14.62
N GLU A 152 -19.65 -4.90 -14.68
CA GLU A 152 -19.95 -5.63 -15.92
C GLU A 152 -20.47 -4.71 -17.02
N GLN A 153 -21.40 -3.80 -16.70
CA GLN A 153 -21.90 -2.82 -17.64
C GLN A 153 -20.79 -1.91 -18.18
N GLU A 154 -19.85 -1.48 -17.33
CA GLU A 154 -18.71 -0.66 -17.77
C GLU A 154 -17.75 -1.43 -18.67
N LEU A 155 -17.46 -2.69 -18.35
CA LEU A 155 -16.63 -3.57 -19.16
C LEU A 155 -17.26 -3.82 -20.53
N GLU A 156 -18.57 -4.07 -20.59
CA GLU A 156 -19.32 -4.25 -21.83
C GLU A 156 -19.33 -2.98 -22.69
N ALA A 157 -19.48 -1.81 -22.07
CA ALA A 157 -19.56 -0.54 -22.79
C ALA A 157 -18.20 -0.05 -23.33
N ASN A 158 -17.11 -0.30 -22.61
CA ASN A 158 -15.80 0.30 -22.92
C ASN A 158 -14.72 -0.72 -23.30
N GLY A 159 -14.98 -2.02 -23.19
CA GLY A 159 -14.02 -3.08 -23.55
C GLY A 159 -12.67 -2.91 -22.86
N ASP A 160 -11.59 -2.85 -23.65
CA ASP A 160 -10.23 -2.70 -23.15
C ASP A 160 -9.94 -1.33 -22.50
N GLU A 161 -10.77 -0.32 -22.77
CA GLU A 161 -10.66 1.01 -22.15
C GLU A 161 -11.36 1.12 -20.80
N ALA A 162 -12.11 0.09 -20.39
CA ALA A 162 -12.79 0.05 -19.11
C ALA A 162 -11.82 0.13 -17.93
N HIS A 163 -12.25 0.73 -16.82
CA HIS A 163 -11.44 0.71 -15.62
C HIS A 163 -11.32 -0.73 -15.10
N LYS A 164 -10.11 -1.07 -14.68
CA LYS A 164 -9.92 -2.23 -13.80
C LYS A 164 -10.46 -1.90 -12.42
N TYR A 165 -11.01 -2.91 -11.75
CA TYR A 165 -11.55 -2.77 -10.41
C TYR A 165 -11.08 -3.92 -9.54
N ILE A 166 -10.67 -3.59 -8.31
CA ILE A 166 -10.61 -4.56 -7.23
C ILE A 166 -11.68 -4.22 -6.21
N ILE A 167 -12.32 -5.24 -5.65
CA ILE A 167 -13.15 -5.12 -4.46
C ILE A 167 -12.47 -5.86 -3.33
N GLN A 168 -12.38 -5.21 -2.18
CA GLN A 168 -11.63 -5.70 -1.03
C GLN A 168 -12.48 -5.55 0.22
N SER A 169 -12.48 -6.57 1.08
CA SER A 169 -13.14 -6.50 2.38
C SER A 169 -12.59 -5.30 3.16
N TYR A 170 -13.50 -4.47 3.68
CA TYR A 170 -13.11 -3.34 4.49
C TYR A 170 -12.86 -3.81 5.93
N ILE A 171 -11.69 -3.46 6.47
CA ILE A 171 -11.39 -3.72 7.87
C ILE A 171 -12.20 -2.71 8.69
N CYS A 172 -13.01 -3.21 9.60
CA CYS A 172 -13.76 -2.45 10.61
C CYS A 172 -13.19 -2.69 12.01
N ASN A 173 -13.76 -2.03 13.00
CA ASN A 173 -13.37 -2.09 14.41
C ASN A 173 -11.93 -1.66 14.63
N GLU A 174 -11.46 -0.67 13.86
CA GLU A 174 -10.10 -0.20 14.01
C GLU A 174 -9.89 0.49 15.35
N MET A 175 -8.76 0.20 15.97
CA MET A 175 -8.14 1.15 16.87
C MET A 175 -8.10 2.51 16.15
N THR A 176 -8.55 3.58 16.82
CA THR A 176 -8.50 4.95 16.29
C THR A 176 -7.59 5.82 17.13
N PHE A 177 -7.10 6.92 16.56
CA PHE A 177 -6.44 8.00 17.29
C PHE A 177 -7.42 9.17 17.42
N ASN A 178 -7.86 9.48 18.64
CA ASN A 178 -8.79 10.59 18.89
C ASN A 178 -10.01 10.55 17.97
N ASN A 179 -10.64 9.38 17.85
CA ASN A 179 -11.76 9.11 16.94
C ASN A 179 -11.47 9.28 15.45
N ARG A 180 -10.20 9.28 15.03
CA ARG A 180 -9.80 9.33 13.62
C ARG A 180 -9.16 8.02 13.20
N LYS A 181 -9.51 7.57 11.99
CA LYS A 181 -8.86 6.42 11.37
C LYS A 181 -7.37 6.75 11.14
N PHE A 182 -6.52 5.75 11.20
CA PHE A 182 -5.09 5.92 10.90
C PHE A 182 -4.54 4.76 10.08
N ASP A 183 -3.40 4.97 9.46
CA ASP A 183 -2.53 3.92 8.96
C ASP A 183 -1.08 4.25 9.33
N PHE A 184 -0.17 3.27 9.27
CA PHE A 184 1.25 3.54 9.39
C PHE A 184 1.95 3.36 8.04
N ARG A 185 2.89 4.26 7.75
CA ARG A 185 3.81 4.18 6.61
C ARG A 185 5.14 3.66 7.11
N VAL A 186 5.42 2.41 6.75
CA VAL A 186 6.76 1.83 6.87
C VAL A 186 7.57 2.04 5.59
N PHE A 187 8.89 2.05 5.74
CA PHE A 187 9.82 2.09 4.61
C PHE A 187 10.65 0.82 4.60
N TRP A 188 10.90 0.31 3.41
CA TRP A 188 11.78 -0.83 3.22
C TRP A 188 12.58 -0.68 1.93
N LEU A 189 13.74 -1.35 1.87
CA LEU A 189 14.66 -1.33 0.76
C LEU A 189 15.09 -2.76 0.43
N VAL A 190 14.85 -3.17 -0.81
CA VAL A 190 15.47 -4.36 -1.40
C VAL A 190 16.90 -4.01 -1.77
N ALA A 191 17.86 -4.38 -0.92
CA ALA A 191 19.27 -4.11 -1.15
C ALA A 191 19.90 -5.15 -2.11
N SER A 192 19.36 -6.37 -2.11
CA SER A 192 19.76 -7.46 -2.99
C SER A 192 18.60 -8.44 -3.15
N LEU A 193 18.50 -9.07 -4.32
CA LEU A 193 17.56 -10.18 -4.60
C LEU A 193 18.27 -11.55 -4.57
N ASP A 194 19.60 -11.57 -4.68
CA ASP A 194 20.40 -12.79 -4.67
C ASP A 194 21.75 -12.58 -3.95
N PRO A 195 21.84 -12.91 -2.63
CA PRO A 195 20.74 -13.36 -1.77
C PRO A 195 19.75 -12.23 -1.50
N VAL A 196 18.52 -12.57 -1.08
CA VAL A 196 17.52 -11.58 -0.67
C VAL A 196 17.99 -10.83 0.58
N ILE A 197 18.17 -9.52 0.47
CA ILE A 197 18.52 -8.63 1.58
C ILE A 197 17.50 -7.50 1.62
N LEU A 198 16.68 -7.49 2.68
CA LEU A 198 15.69 -6.44 2.94
C LEU A 198 16.11 -5.61 4.14
N LEU A 199 16.10 -4.29 3.98
CA LEU A 199 16.28 -3.34 5.06
C LEU A 199 14.91 -2.72 5.38
N TYR A 200 14.58 -2.61 6.66
CA TYR A 200 13.29 -2.12 7.14
C TYR A 200 13.49 -0.92 8.06
N HIS A 201 12.59 0.05 7.96
CA HIS A 201 12.54 1.24 8.80
C HIS A 201 11.09 1.54 9.18
N ASP A 202 10.86 1.76 10.46
CA ASP A 202 9.54 1.93 11.06
C ASP A 202 8.73 3.06 10.37
N GLY A 203 9.31 4.24 10.13
CA GLY A 203 8.64 5.30 9.36
C GLY A 203 7.74 6.17 10.24
N TYR A 204 6.44 6.31 9.95
CA TYR A 204 5.54 7.19 10.72
C TYR A 204 4.06 6.79 10.63
N VAL A 205 3.22 7.33 11.53
CA VAL A 205 1.76 7.17 11.53
C VAL A 205 1.08 8.33 10.79
N ARG A 206 0.04 8.00 10.02
CA ARG A 206 -0.80 8.91 9.25
C ARG A 206 -2.21 8.89 9.79
N LEU A 207 -2.65 10.04 10.29
CA LEU A 207 -3.99 10.20 10.81
C LEU A 207 -4.93 10.68 9.69
N GLY A 208 -6.15 10.19 9.71
CA GLY A 208 -7.24 10.70 8.88
C GLY A 208 -7.62 12.13 9.26
N ASN A 209 -8.30 12.82 8.35
CA ASN A 209 -8.66 14.23 8.51
C ASN A 209 -10.10 14.42 9.03
N SER A 210 -10.81 13.34 9.36
CA SER A 210 -12.20 13.37 9.75
C SER A 210 -12.48 12.33 10.83
N ASP A 211 -13.52 12.59 11.61
CA ASP A 211 -14.01 11.65 12.59
C ASP A 211 -14.47 10.37 11.89
N TYR A 212 -14.04 9.26 12.45
CA TYR A 212 -14.30 7.93 11.95
C TYR A 212 -15.71 7.49 12.34
N ASN A 213 -16.50 7.00 11.38
CA ASN A 213 -17.86 6.57 11.62
C ASN A 213 -18.21 5.33 10.79
N GLU A 214 -18.28 4.16 11.42
CA GLU A 214 -18.70 2.92 10.77
C GLU A 214 -20.21 2.78 10.59
N GLY A 215 -20.99 3.75 11.08
CA GLY A 215 -22.43 3.82 10.83
C GLY A 215 -22.79 4.47 9.50
N ASP A 216 -21.85 5.14 8.83
CA ASP A 216 -22.10 5.87 7.58
C ASP A 216 -20.95 5.70 6.58
N PHE A 217 -21.17 4.82 5.59
CA PHE A 217 -20.23 4.59 4.50
C PHE A 217 -20.45 5.50 3.29
N SER A 218 -21.44 6.39 3.31
CA SER A 218 -21.71 7.29 2.17
C SER A 218 -20.61 8.34 1.99
N ASN A 219 -19.92 8.70 3.08
CA ASN A 219 -18.80 9.64 3.05
C ASN A 219 -17.45 8.91 3.05
N THR A 220 -16.96 8.58 1.87
CA THR A 220 -15.64 7.94 1.68
C THR A 220 -14.50 8.65 2.44
N VAL A 221 -14.53 9.97 2.59
CA VAL A 221 -13.44 10.73 3.23
C VAL A 221 -13.22 10.30 4.68
N GLN A 222 -14.27 9.94 5.42
CA GLN A 222 -14.19 9.50 6.82
C GLN A 222 -13.45 8.16 6.97
N HIS A 223 -13.40 7.36 5.91
CA HIS A 223 -12.78 6.04 5.89
C HIS A 223 -11.38 6.04 5.26
N LEU A 224 -10.88 7.20 4.81
CA LEU A 224 -9.57 7.34 4.20
C LEU A 224 -8.61 8.10 5.09
N THR A 225 -7.39 7.58 5.15
CA THR A 225 -6.22 8.21 5.78
C THR A 225 -5.37 8.98 4.76
N THR A 226 -5.90 9.13 3.53
CA THR A 226 -5.14 9.70 2.42
C THR A 226 -5.24 11.22 2.48
N HIS A 227 -4.08 11.88 2.57
CA HIS A 227 -4.00 13.34 2.61
C HIS A 227 -4.25 13.92 1.22
N THR A 228 -5.49 14.27 0.91
CA THR A 228 -5.88 14.95 -0.32
C THR A 228 -5.50 16.44 -0.30
N GLY A 229 -4.35 16.84 0.25
CA GLY A 229 -3.87 18.24 0.25
C GLY A 229 -4.82 19.30 0.85
N LEU A 230 -5.88 18.88 1.56
CA LEU A 230 -6.97 19.74 2.04
C LEU A 230 -6.86 20.14 3.53
N ALA A 231 -5.85 19.65 4.28
CA ALA A 231 -5.62 20.02 5.68
C ALA A 231 -4.16 19.78 6.11
N GLU A 232 -3.72 20.46 7.17
CA GLU A 232 -2.45 20.18 7.86
C GLU A 232 -2.38 18.70 8.30
N GLU A 233 -1.22 18.08 8.12
CA GLU A 233 -1.03 16.67 8.37
C GLU A 233 -1.10 16.36 9.88
N GLY A 234 -2.06 15.54 10.28
CA GLY A 234 -1.92 14.77 11.52
C GLY A 234 -0.88 13.67 11.31
N LYS A 235 0.35 13.91 11.75
CA LYS A 235 1.43 12.91 11.81
C LYS A 235 1.71 12.57 13.26
N GLY A 236 1.75 11.27 13.55
CA GLY A 236 2.32 10.73 14.77
C GLY A 236 3.63 10.01 14.46
N ASP A 237 4.53 9.95 15.41
CA ASP A 237 5.68 9.07 15.32
C ASP A 237 5.35 7.67 15.85
N TRP A 238 6.38 6.84 16.03
CA TRP A 238 6.20 5.48 16.52
C TRP A 238 6.04 5.41 18.04
N ASP A 239 6.46 6.44 18.76
CA ASP A 239 6.28 6.53 20.22
C ASP A 239 4.81 6.84 20.52
N ASP A 240 4.19 7.75 19.74
CA ASP A 240 2.74 7.98 19.75
C ASP A 240 1.95 6.69 19.45
N PHE A 241 2.47 5.89 18.51
CA PHE A 241 1.86 4.61 18.13
C PHE A 241 1.97 3.55 19.22
N GLU A 242 3.13 3.44 19.84
CA GLU A 242 3.37 2.53 20.95
C GLU A 242 2.41 2.84 22.10
N GLN A 243 2.33 4.12 22.50
CA GLN A 243 1.43 4.52 23.58
C GLN A 243 -0.02 4.18 23.24
N ARG A 244 -0.46 4.45 22.00
CA ARG A 244 -1.83 4.13 21.61
C ARG A 244 -2.13 2.64 21.63
N LEU A 245 -1.18 1.80 21.20
CA LEU A 245 -1.30 0.34 21.26
C LEU A 245 -1.42 -0.15 22.71
N LEU A 246 -0.63 0.41 23.63
CA LEU A 246 -0.70 0.09 25.05
C LEU A 246 -2.07 0.46 25.64
N ASP A 247 -2.56 1.66 25.34
CA ASP A 247 -3.87 2.13 25.80
C ASP A 247 -5.00 1.23 25.26
N HIS A 248 -4.94 0.87 23.99
CA HIS A 248 -5.92 0.00 23.35
C HIS A 248 -5.88 -1.41 23.94
N ARG A 249 -4.69 -1.98 24.16
CA ARG A 249 -4.55 -3.26 24.87
C ARG A 249 -5.15 -3.19 26.27
N GLN A 250 -4.95 -2.09 26.99
CA GLN A 250 -5.50 -1.93 28.34
C GLN A 250 -7.04 -1.83 28.33
N GLN A 251 -7.61 -1.16 27.32
CA GLN A 251 -9.05 -1.08 27.10
C GLN A 251 -9.67 -2.45 26.80
N TYR A 252 -8.97 -3.29 26.02
CA TYR A 252 -9.42 -4.61 25.58
C TYR A 252 -8.61 -5.76 26.22
N ILE A 253 -8.31 -5.64 27.52
CA ILE A 253 -7.35 -6.53 28.19
C ILE A 253 -7.75 -8.00 28.18
N THR A 254 -9.05 -8.31 28.19
CA THR A 254 -9.57 -9.68 28.13
C THR A 254 -9.20 -10.36 26.81
N GLU A 255 -9.20 -9.61 25.71
CA GLU A 255 -8.91 -10.12 24.37
C GLU A 255 -7.43 -10.02 24.04
N LEU A 256 -6.80 -8.88 24.35
CA LEU A 256 -5.44 -8.54 23.92
C LEU A 256 -4.39 -8.73 25.02
N GLY A 257 -4.77 -9.12 26.24
CA GLY A 257 -3.87 -9.23 27.38
C GLY A 257 -2.73 -10.24 27.19
N HIS A 258 -2.93 -11.24 26.32
CA HIS A 258 -1.91 -12.23 25.95
C HIS A 258 -0.76 -11.65 25.12
N ILE A 259 -0.93 -10.47 24.51
CA ILE A 259 0.12 -9.77 23.76
C ILE A 259 0.95 -8.97 24.76
N SER A 260 2.14 -9.44 25.12
CA SER A 260 2.98 -8.76 26.12
C SER A 260 3.59 -7.45 25.63
N ASP A 261 3.99 -7.42 24.36
CA ASP A 261 4.57 -6.25 23.69
C ASP A 261 3.78 -6.01 22.38
N PRO A 262 2.79 -5.10 22.41
CA PRO A 262 1.98 -4.78 21.24
C PRO A 262 2.77 -4.22 20.06
N LEU A 263 3.79 -3.40 20.34
CA LEU A 263 4.56 -2.76 19.29
C LEU A 263 5.43 -3.79 18.57
N ASP A 264 6.16 -4.62 19.30
CA ASP A 264 6.95 -5.70 18.72
C ASP A 264 6.05 -6.71 17.99
N HIS A 265 4.86 -6.99 18.50
CA HIS A 265 3.87 -7.82 17.82
C HIS A 265 3.51 -7.25 16.43
N VAL A 266 3.20 -5.95 16.33
CA VAL A 266 2.92 -5.29 15.05
C VAL A 266 4.15 -5.32 14.14
N LYS A 267 5.35 -4.99 14.66
CA LYS A 267 6.60 -5.02 13.87
C LYS A 267 6.90 -6.41 13.32
N LYS A 268 6.63 -7.47 14.09
CA LYS A 268 6.76 -8.86 13.64
C LYS A 268 5.79 -9.19 12.52
N GLN A 269 4.53 -8.77 12.61
CA GLN A 269 3.56 -8.96 11.53
C GLN A 269 4.00 -8.24 10.24
N VAL A 270 4.49 -7.00 10.35
CA VAL A 270 5.00 -6.24 9.20
C VAL A 270 6.20 -6.94 8.57
N LYS A 271 7.18 -7.39 9.39
CA LYS A 271 8.36 -8.12 8.89
C LYS A 271 7.98 -9.44 8.25
N GLN A 272 7.03 -10.18 8.83
CA GLN A 272 6.51 -11.41 8.25
C GLN A 272 5.83 -11.14 6.90
N ALA A 273 4.99 -10.11 6.81
CA ALA A 273 4.36 -9.72 5.56
C ALA A 273 5.42 -9.37 4.51
N LEU A 274 6.45 -8.60 4.86
CA LEU A 274 7.57 -8.28 3.96
C LEU A 274 8.38 -9.52 3.55
N ALA A 275 8.53 -10.51 4.43
CA ALA A 275 9.25 -11.75 4.13
C ALA A 275 8.44 -12.71 3.24
N GLU A 276 7.12 -12.75 3.38
CA GLU A 276 6.23 -13.48 2.45
C GLU A 276 6.15 -12.77 1.08
N MET A 277 6.57 -11.50 1.03
CA MET A 277 6.63 -10.68 -0.16
C MET A 277 8.01 -10.76 -0.88
N GLY A 278 9.12 -10.71 -0.16
CA GLY A 278 10.48 -10.72 -0.75
C GLY A 278 10.88 -12.04 -1.37
#